data_AF-A0A2W6RWC1-F1
#
_entry.id   AF-A0A2W6RWC1-F1
#
_cell.length_a   1.000
_cell.length_b   1.000
_cell.length_c   1.000
_cell.angle_alpha   90.00
_cell.angle_beta   90.00
_cell.angle_gamma   90.00
#
_symmetry.space_group_name_H-M   'P 1'
#
loop_
_entity.id
_entity.type
_entity.pdbx_description
1 polymer ?
#
loop_
_entity_poly.entity_id
_entity_poly.type
_entity_poly.pdbx_seq_one_letter_code
_entity_poly.pdbx_strand_id
1 'polypeptide(L)' 'MQINLLCIGKTDDKEITSLISYYLKRLPKHWNFEIIEIPDVKNAKNLTPDLLKKEEAKLFLNHIDKNDLVVIL' A
#
# COMPACT_ATOMS: atom_id res chain seq x y z
N MET A 1 -6.14 -16.61 6.68
CA MET A 1 -4.89 -15.90 6.32
C MET A 1 -5.31 -14.51 5.87
N GLN A 2 -4.59 -13.46 6.26
CA GLN A 2 -4.86 -12.09 5.82
C GLN A 2 -3.64 -11.63 5.03
N ILE A 3 -3.86 -11.06 3.84
CA ILE A 3 -2.80 -10.57 2.98
C ILE A 3 -3.15 -9.12 2.64
N ASN A 4 -2.32 -8.19 3.09
CA ASN A 4 -2.51 -6.77 2.81
C ASN A 4 -1.41 -6.32 1.86
N LEU A 5 -1.79 -5.73 0.72
CA LEU A 5 -0.88 -5.01 -0.16
C LEU A 5 -0.93 -3.53 0.23
N LEU A 6 0.15 -3.02 0.81
CA LEU A 6 0.28 -1.61 1.20
C LEU A 6 0.95 -0.83 0.07
N CYS A 7 0.30 0.24 -0.39
CA CYS A 7 0.85 1.14 -1.42
C CYS A 7 0.75 2.59 -0.94
N ILE A 8 1.76 3.42 -1.18
CA ILE A 8 1.66 4.87 -0.98
C ILE A 8 1.31 5.53 -2.31
N GLY A 9 0.35 6.45 -2.26
CA GLY A 9 -0.20 7.10 -3.43
C GLY A 9 -1.37 6.31 -4.01
N LYS A 10 -2.24 7.03 -4.73
CA LYS A 10 -3.42 6.43 -5.37
C LYS A 10 -3.09 5.95 -6.77
N THR A 11 -3.75 4.88 -7.19
CA THR A 11 -3.74 4.47 -8.60
C THR A 11 -4.65 5.39 -9.41
N ASP A 12 -4.08 6.40 -10.05
CA ASP A 12 -4.86 7.38 -10.83
C ASP A 12 -5.31 6.83 -12.19
N ASP A 13 -4.68 5.74 -12.65
CA ASP A 13 -5.00 5.11 -13.93
C ASP A 13 -6.23 4.19 -13.82
N LYS A 14 -7.27 4.53 -14.60
CA LYS A 14 -8.54 3.81 -14.63
C LYS A 14 -8.42 2.41 -15.24
N GLU A 15 -7.56 2.25 -16.25
CA GLU A 15 -7.35 0.94 -16.88
C GLU A 15 -6.67 0.00 -15.90
N ILE A 16 -5.64 0.49 -15.19
CA ILE A 16 -4.96 -0.29 -14.15
C ILE A 16 -5.93 -0.67 -13.03
N THR A 17 -6.75 0.27 -12.55
CA THR A 17 -7.77 0.00 -11.51
C THR A 17 -8.77 -1.07 -11.96
N SER A 18 -9.18 -1.03 -13.22
CA SER A 18 -10.08 -2.03 -13.82
C SER A 18 -9.43 -3.42 -13.87
N LEU A 19 -8.18 -3.49 -14.31
CA LEU A 19 -7.41 -4.74 -14.36
C LEU A 19 -7.20 -5.32 -12.95
N ILE A 20 -6.82 -4.50 -11.98
CA ILE A 20 -6.70 -4.92 -10.57
C ILE A 20 -8.02 -5.52 -10.08
N SER A 21 -9.13 -4.82 -10.29
CA SER A 21 -10.46 -5.28 -9.90
C SER A 21 -10.86 -6.59 -10.57
N TYR A 22 -10.45 -6.80 -11.81
CA TYR A 22 -10.68 -8.03 -12.56
C TYR A 22 -9.93 -9.22 -11.96
N TYR A 23 -8.66 -9.03 -11.58
CA TYR A 23 -7.85 -10.09 -10.96
C TYR A 23 -8.20 -10.34 -9.49
N LEU A 24 -8.55 -9.30 -8.73
CA LEU A 24 -8.97 -9.41 -7.33
C LEU A 24 -10.13 -10.40 -7.14
N LYS A 25 -11.11 -10.40 -8.05
CA LYS A 25 -12.27 -11.31 -8.00
C LYS A 25 -11.92 -12.79 -8.16
N ARG A 26 -10.73 -13.09 -8.71
CA ARG A 26 -10.24 -14.45 -8.91
C ARG A 26 -9.54 -15.00 -7.67
N LEU A 27 -9.19 -14.14 -6.70
CA LEU A 27 -8.57 -14.57 -5.46
C LEU A 27 -9.59 -15.33 -4.60
N PRO A 28 -9.20 -16.44 -3.94
CA PRO A 28 -10.08 -17.13 -3.03
C PRO A 28 -10.49 -16.23 -1.85
N LYS A 29 -11.80 -16.16 -1.56
CA LYS A 29 -12.33 -15.31 -0.48
C LYS A 29 -11.72 -15.57 0.89
N HIS A 30 -11.24 -16.78 1.15
CA HIS A 30 -10.65 -17.19 2.43
C HIS A 30 -9.23 -16.64 2.68
N TRP A 31 -8.60 -16.00 1.68
CA TRP A 31 -7.31 -15.30 1.84
C TRP A 31 -7.43 -13.89 2.40
N ASN A 32 -8.66 -13.35 2.50
CA ASN A 32 -8.94 -12.01 3.02
C ASN A 32 -7.93 -10.97 2.49
N PHE A 33 -7.79 -10.92 1.16
CA PHE A 33 -6.83 -10.04 0.50
C PHE A 33 -7.39 -8.63 0.39
N GLU A 34 -6.58 -7.64 0.78
CA GLU A 34 -6.93 -6.23 0.74
C GLU A 34 -5.77 -5.40 0.16
N ILE A 35 -6.12 -4.36 -0.61
CA ILE A 35 -5.16 -3.34 -1.06
C ILE A 35 -5.45 -2.08 -0.26
N ILE A 36 -4.44 -1.61 0.47
CA ILE A 36 -4.54 -0.40 1.30
C ILE A 36 -3.71 0.69 0.64
N GLU A 37 -4.41 1.66 0.05
CA GLU A 37 -3.81 2.87 -0.51
C GLU A 37 -3.62 3.92 0.59
N ILE A 38 -2.37 4.10 1.01
CA ILE A 38 -1.92 5.08 1.98
C ILE A 38 -1.77 6.44 1.27
N PRO A 39 -2.34 7.53 1.81
CA PRO A 39 -2.20 8.85 1.21
C PRO A 39 -0.75 9.34 1.23
N ASP A 40 -0.37 10.10 0.19
CA ASP A 40 0.93 10.76 0.12
C ASP A 40 1.26 11.62 1.34
N VAL A 41 2.56 11.69 1.65
CA VAL A 41 3.09 12.54 2.72
C VAL A 41 2.77 14.01 2.41
N LYS A 42 2.09 14.68 3.36
CA LYS A 42 1.79 16.11 3.26
C LYS A 42 3.09 16.92 3.18
N ASN A 43 3.13 17.92 2.31
CA ASN A 43 4.30 18.77 2.06
C ASN A 43 5.54 18.02 1.51
N ALA A 44 5.38 16.87 0.86
CA ALA A 44 6.49 16.11 0.26
C ALA A 44 7.44 16.97 -0.60
N LYS A 45 6.93 17.99 -1.30
CA LYS A 45 7.73 18.93 -2.13
C LYS A 45 8.74 19.76 -1.34
N ASN A 46 8.53 19.93 -0.03
CA ASN A 46 9.41 20.70 0.85
C ASN A 46 10.35 19.81 1.68
N LEU A 47 10.26 18.48 1.54
CA LEU A 47 11.09 17.53 2.27
C LEU A 47 12.29 17.11 1.41
N THR A 48 13.41 16.84 2.06
CA THR A 48 14.53 16.17 1.38
C THR A 48 14.17 14.71 1.12
N PRO A 49 14.80 14.04 0.13
CA PRO A 49 14.52 12.63 -0.17
C PRO A 49 14.70 11.68 1.04
N ASP A 50 15.66 11.96 1.92
CA ASP A 50 15.87 11.18 3.15
C ASP A 50 14.72 11.37 4.16
N LEU A 51 14.27 12.61 4.33
CA LEU A 51 13.19 12.95 5.24
C LEU A 51 11.85 12.42 4.73
N LEU A 52 11.61 12.51 3.41
CA LEU A 52 10.42 11.94 2.77
C LEU A 52 10.33 10.43 3.01
N LYS A 53 11.42 9.69 2.77
CA LYS A 53 11.48 8.24 3.05
C LYS A 53 11.18 7.90 4.51
N LYS A 54 11.65 8.71 5.45
CA LYS A 54 11.37 8.52 6.89
C LYS A 54 9.90 8.72 7.22
N GLU A 55 9.26 9.73 6.63
CA GLU A 55 7.83 9.97 6.83
C GLU A 55 6.97 8.88 6.16
N GLU A 56 7.32 8.45 4.94
CA GLU A 56 6.68 7.32 4.26
C GLU A 56 6.81 6.02 5.06
N ALA A 57 8.01 5.74 5.60
CA ALA A 57 8.24 4.57 6.44
C ALA A 57 7.33 4.58 7.68
N LYS A 58 7.12 5.73 8.34
CA LYS A 58 6.18 5.84 9.47
C LYS A 58 4.76 5.48 9.05
N LEU A 59 4.32 5.88 7.87
CA LEU A 59 2.98 5.57 7.37
C LEU A 59 2.80 4.06 7.13
N PHE A 60 3.81 3.39 6.57
CA PHE A 60 3.80 1.93 6.43
C PHE A 60 3.79 1.23 7.80
N LEU A 61 4.63 1.66 8.73
CA LEU A 61 4.73 1.06 10.06
C LEU A 61 3.43 1.17 10.86
N ASN A 62 2.55 2.14 10.57
CA ASN A 62 1.21 2.22 11.19
C ASN A 62 0.26 1.10 10.75
N HIS A 63 0.58 0.38 9.67
CA HIS A 63 -0.23 -0.69 9.09
C HIS A 63 0.43 -2.07 9.21
N ILE A 64 1.59 -2.15 9.87
CA ILE A 64 2.38 -3.38 10.02
C ILE A 64 2.50 -3.71 11.50
N ASP A 65 2.04 -4.89 11.89
CA ASP A 65 2.23 -5.43 13.22
C ASP A 65 3.55 -6.18 13.34
N LYS A 66 4.08 -6.28 14.57
CA LYS A 66 5.37 -6.94 14.84
C LYS A 66 5.42 -8.41 14.44
N ASN A 67 4.26 -9.06 14.35
CA ASN A 67 4.15 -10.49 14.02
C ASN A 67 3.87 -10.71 12.52
N ASP A 68 3.73 -9.65 11.74
CA ASP A 68 3.46 -9.75 10.32
C ASP A 68 4.71 -10.20 9.56
N LEU A 69 4.48 -11.02 8.52
CA LEU A 69 5.50 -11.30 7.53
C LEU A 69 5.52 -10.16 6.50
N VAL A 70 6.54 -9.32 6.56
CA VAL A 70 6.71 -8.19 5.62
C VAL A 70 7.56 -8.62 4.43
N VAL A 71 7.05 -8.38 3.22
CA VAL A 71 7.77 -8.56 1.96
C VAL A 71 7.81 -7.22 1.23
N ILE A 72 9.01 -6.81 0.80
CA ILE A 72 9.23 -5.56 0.04
C ILE A 72 9.29 -5.91 -1.44
N LEU A 73 8.59 -5.14 -2.28
CA LEU A 73 8.51 -5.31 -3.74
C LEU A 73 9.40 -4.30 -4.49
#